data_AF-A0A888WFT8-F1
#
_entry.id   AF-A0A888WFT8-F1
#
_cell.length_a   1.000
_cell.length_b   1.000
_cell.length_c   1.000
_cell.angle_alpha   90.00
_cell.angle_beta   90.00
_cell.angle_gamma   90.00
#
_symmetry.space_group_name_H-M   'P 1'
#
loop_
_entity.id
_entity.type
_entity.pdbx_description
1 polymer ?
#
loop_
_entity_poly.entity_id
_entity_poly.type
_entity_poly.pdbx_seq_one_letter_code
_entity_poly.pdbx_strand_id
1 'polypeptide(L)'
;RRSVPEHCDRAGVCDRFGKTLAENVLQYNVGISYRAIRDIPTRVWHTDEQGNKRLVPVRKDYIKKFADFLAQELHMDRDFVEDTIHAKASVLGSVPYILQANVSERTFLRLKMLEKDWPGLHVESSVRRHYP
;
A
#
# COMPACT_ATOMS: atom_id res chain seq x y z
N ARG A 1 3.52 -25.25 14.43
CA ARG A 1 4.47 -24.29 15.06
C ARG A 1 4.84 -23.27 13.98
N ARG A 2 4.52 -21.98 14.14
CA ARG A 2 4.83 -20.94 13.14
C ARG A 2 6.10 -20.20 13.58
N SER A 3 7.15 -20.23 12.78
CA SER A 3 8.38 -19.45 12.97
C SER A 3 8.36 -18.26 12.01
N VAL A 4 8.56 -17.05 12.52
CA VAL A 4 8.69 -15.84 11.71
C VAL A 4 10.15 -15.40 11.79
N PRO A 5 10.87 -15.30 10.67
CA PRO A 5 12.24 -14.80 10.68
C PRO A 5 12.23 -13.32 11.06
N GLU A 6 13.14 -12.94 11.95
CA GLU A 6 13.38 -11.55 12.31
C GLU A 6 14.37 -10.92 11.33
N HIS A 7 14.11 -9.68 10.94
CA HIS A 7 15.01 -8.93 10.08
C HIS A 7 16.18 -8.38 10.90
N CYS A 8 17.41 -8.55 10.41
CA CYS A 8 18.59 -7.92 10.99
C CYS A 8 19.12 -6.85 10.03
N ASP A 9 19.34 -5.65 10.55
CA ASP A 9 19.84 -4.53 9.76
C ASP A 9 21.29 -4.76 9.30
N ARG A 10 21.58 -4.35 8.05
CA ARG A 10 22.93 -4.41 7.48
C ARG A 10 23.86 -3.39 8.16
N ALA A 11 25.01 -3.82 8.67
CA ALA A 11 25.98 -2.91 9.29
C ALA A 11 26.49 -1.79 8.35
N GLY A 12 26.90 -0.66 8.93
CA GLY A 12 27.59 0.42 8.21
C GLY A 12 28.96 -0.01 7.70
N VAL A 13 29.44 0.62 6.63
CA VAL A 13 30.81 0.44 6.13
C VAL A 13 31.54 1.77 6.29
N CYS A 14 32.72 1.71 6.90
CA CYS A 14 33.57 2.88 7.13
C CYS A 14 34.96 2.67 6.52
N ASP A 15 35.61 3.76 6.13
CA ASP A 15 37.02 3.77 5.75
C ASP A 15 37.94 3.62 6.99
N ARG A 16 39.24 3.43 6.79
CA ARG A 16 40.29 3.35 7.82
C ARG A 16 40.32 4.56 8.77
N PHE A 17 39.77 5.69 8.34
CA PHE A 17 39.68 6.93 9.14
C PHE A 17 38.30 7.11 9.80
N GLY A 18 37.42 6.12 9.75
CA GLY A 18 36.07 6.18 10.35
C GLY A 18 35.04 6.97 9.54
N LYS A 19 35.36 7.39 8.31
CA LYS A 19 34.39 8.04 7.42
C LYS A 19 33.38 7.02 6.89
N THR A 20 32.10 7.32 7.03
CA THR A 20 31.01 6.48 6.52
C THR A 20 31.06 6.42 4.99
N LEU A 21 31.16 5.21 4.45
CA LEU A 21 31.07 4.92 3.01
C LEU A 21 29.69 4.41 2.63
N ALA A 22 29.00 3.77 3.56
CA ALA A 22 27.64 3.30 3.33
C ALA A 22 26.87 3.16 4.65
N GLU A 23 25.67 3.72 4.68
CA GLU A 23 24.79 3.73 5.84
C GLU A 23 23.36 3.34 5.48
N ASN A 24 22.56 3.08 6.51
CA ASN A 24 21.17 2.71 6.39
C ASN A 24 20.32 3.93 6.66
N VAL A 25 19.42 4.25 5.73
CA VAL A 25 18.48 5.36 5.86
C VAL A 25 17.07 4.80 5.86
N LEU A 26 16.24 5.28 6.78
CA LEU A 26 14.84 4.91 6.87
C LEU A 26 14.08 5.41 5.63
N GLN A 27 13.24 4.55 5.07
CA GLN A 27 12.42 4.83 3.90
C GLN A 27 10.98 4.41 4.19
N TYR A 28 10.05 5.33 4.02
CA TYR A 28 8.63 5.06 4.16
C TYR A 28 8.00 4.72 2.82
N ASN A 29 7.30 3.58 2.75
CA ASN A 29 6.65 3.12 1.54
C ASN A 29 5.14 3.04 1.73
N VAL A 30 4.43 3.39 0.67
CA VAL A 30 2.98 3.20 0.55
C VAL A 30 2.75 2.11 -0.48
N GLY A 31 2.01 1.10 -0.08
CA GLY A 31 1.68 -0.06 -0.87
C GLY A 31 0.21 -0.43 -0.80
N ILE A 32 -0.14 -1.43 -1.61
CA ILE A 32 -1.50 -1.94 -1.73
C ILE A 32 -1.47 -3.45 -1.55
N SER A 33 -2.37 -3.94 -0.68
CA SER A 33 -2.62 -5.36 -0.47
C SER A 33 -3.98 -5.74 -1.06
N TYR A 34 -3.97 -6.34 -2.26
CA TYR A 34 -5.20 -6.78 -2.91
C TYR A 34 -5.91 -7.89 -2.12
N ARG A 35 -5.17 -8.62 -1.28
CA ARG A 35 -5.74 -9.66 -0.41
C ARG A 35 -6.85 -9.11 0.48
N ALA A 36 -6.65 -7.94 1.10
CA ALA A 36 -7.66 -7.32 1.95
C ALA A 36 -8.85 -6.75 1.15
N ILE A 37 -8.61 -6.28 -0.08
CA ILE A 37 -9.67 -5.83 -1.00
C ILE A 37 -10.55 -7.01 -1.44
N ARG A 38 -9.97 -8.21 -1.54
CA ARG A 38 -10.68 -9.43 -1.96
C ARG A 38 -11.79 -9.84 -1.00
N ASP A 39 -11.66 -9.51 0.28
CA ASP A 39 -12.66 -9.78 1.32
C ASP A 39 -13.96 -8.99 1.06
N ILE A 40 -13.89 -7.88 0.33
CA ILE A 40 -15.07 -7.13 -0.13
C ILE A 40 -15.77 -7.94 -1.23
N PRO A 41 -17.09 -8.17 -1.16
CA PRO A 41 -17.80 -8.93 -2.18
C PRO A 41 -17.82 -8.22 -3.54
N THR A 42 -17.78 -8.99 -4.63
CA THR A 42 -17.77 -8.43 -5.99
C THR A 42 -19.06 -7.65 -6.29
N ARG A 43 -20.21 -8.19 -5.87
CA ARG A 43 -21.53 -7.62 -6.08
C ARG A 43 -22.44 -7.94 -4.89
N VAL A 44 -23.37 -7.05 -4.59
CA VAL A 44 -24.37 -7.24 -3.52
C VAL A 44 -25.74 -6.82 -4.04
N TRP A 45 -26.78 -7.50 -3.59
CA TRP A 45 -28.16 -7.09 -3.83
C TRP A 45 -28.50 -5.89 -2.94
N HIS A 46 -28.78 -4.75 -3.57
CA HIS A 46 -29.30 -3.57 -2.91
C HIS A 46 -30.79 -3.45 -3.21
N THR A 47 -31.59 -3.10 -2.21
CA THR A 47 -33.02 -2.82 -2.42
C THR A 47 -33.15 -1.31 -2.47
N ASP A 48 -33.61 -0.77 -3.60
CA ASP A 48 -33.84 0.66 -3.74
C ASP A 48 -35.11 1.09 -2.98
N GLU A 49 -35.30 2.40 -2.78
CA GLU A 49 -36.46 2.99 -2.09
C GLU A 49 -37.81 2.58 -2.70
N GLN A 50 -37.81 2.15 -3.98
CA GLN A 50 -38.98 1.65 -4.71
C GLN A 50 -39.19 0.13 -4.55
N GLY A 51 -38.43 -0.56 -3.70
CA GLY A 51 -38.56 -2.00 -3.43
C GLY A 51 -37.94 -2.92 -4.48
N ASN A 52 -37.34 -2.36 -5.55
CA ASN A 52 -36.68 -3.13 -6.59
C ASN A 52 -35.27 -3.56 -6.15
N LYS A 53 -34.94 -4.84 -6.37
CA LYS A 53 -33.59 -5.37 -6.10
C LYS A 53 -32.67 -5.09 -7.29
N ARG A 54 -31.58 -4.36 -7.06
CA ARG A 54 -30.52 -4.11 -8.06
C ARG A 54 -29.21 -4.73 -7.60
N LEU A 55 -28.47 -5.29 -8.55
CA LEU A 55 -27.17 -5.89 -8.30
C LEU A 55 -26.08 -4.81 -8.44
N VAL A 56 -25.48 -4.38 -7.33
CA VAL A 56 -24.51 -3.28 -7.30
C VAL A 56 -23.08 -3.81 -7.23
N PRO A 57 -22.13 -3.32 -8.05
CA PRO A 57 -20.75 -3.78 -8.09
C PRO A 57 -19.86 -3.15 -7.00
N VAL A 58 -20.07 -3.54 -5.74
CA VAL A 58 -19.44 -2.94 -4.54
C VAL A 58 -17.91 -2.91 -4.62
N ARG A 59 -17.23 -4.01 -4.98
CA ARG A 59 -15.75 -4.02 -5.02
C ARG A 59 -15.19 -3.06 -6.08
N LYS A 60 -15.84 -2.94 -7.23
CA LYS A 60 -15.40 -2.02 -8.28
C LYS A 60 -15.55 -0.58 -7.81
N ASP A 61 -16.67 -0.26 -7.18
CA ASP A 61 -16.91 1.08 -6.64
C ASP A 61 -15.97 1.42 -5.49
N TYR A 62 -15.61 0.42 -4.67
CA TYR A 62 -14.59 0.58 -3.64
C TYR A 62 -13.22 0.89 -4.23
N ILE A 63 -12.75 0.11 -5.23
CA ILE A 63 -11.45 0.33 -5.87
C ILE A 63 -11.39 1.73 -6.48
N LYS A 64 -12.47 2.20 -7.11
CA LYS A 64 -12.57 3.57 -7.63
C LYS A 64 -12.37 4.63 -6.55
N LYS A 65 -13.12 4.53 -5.44
CA LYS A 65 -12.99 5.47 -4.30
C LYS A 65 -11.61 5.39 -3.65
N PHE A 66 -11.04 4.19 -3.59
CA PHE A 66 -9.73 3.96 -3.02
C PHE A 66 -8.62 4.55 -3.90
N ALA A 67 -8.72 4.39 -5.22
CA ALA A 67 -7.82 5.02 -6.18
C ALA A 67 -7.92 6.55 -6.13
N ASP A 68 -9.14 7.11 -6.04
CA ASP A 68 -9.35 8.55 -5.85
C ASP A 68 -8.68 9.08 -4.58
N PHE A 69 -8.84 8.37 -3.47
CA PHE A 69 -8.22 8.70 -2.19
C PHE A 69 -6.68 8.68 -2.27
N LEU A 70 -6.11 7.62 -2.84
CA LEU A 70 -4.66 7.49 -2.99
C LEU A 70 -4.09 8.53 -3.95
N ALA A 71 -4.77 8.81 -5.06
CA ALA A 71 -4.36 9.84 -6.01
C ALA A 71 -4.25 11.22 -5.34
N GLN A 72 -5.20 11.54 -4.45
CA GLN A 72 -5.18 12.80 -3.70
C GLN A 72 -4.04 12.88 -2.69
N GLU A 73 -3.79 11.81 -1.91
CA GLU A 73 -2.74 11.81 -0.87
C GLU A 73 -1.32 11.69 -1.43
N LEU A 74 -1.16 11.01 -2.58
CA LEU A 74 0.14 10.75 -3.20
C LEU A 74 0.45 11.68 -4.38
N HIS A 75 -0.51 12.53 -4.77
CA HIS A 75 -0.41 13.40 -5.94
C HIS A 75 -0.11 12.61 -7.24
N MET A 76 -0.77 11.46 -7.38
CA MET A 76 -0.65 10.57 -8.53
C MET A 76 -1.89 10.66 -9.42
N ASP A 77 -1.78 10.20 -10.66
CA ASP A 77 -2.94 10.07 -11.53
C ASP A 77 -3.87 8.94 -11.04
N ARG A 78 -5.17 9.21 -11.02
CA ARG A 78 -6.20 8.28 -10.54
C ARG A 78 -6.26 7.04 -11.42
N ASP A 79 -6.31 7.23 -12.74
CA ASP A 79 -6.49 6.15 -13.69
C ASP A 79 -5.28 5.20 -13.63
N PHE A 80 -4.07 5.77 -13.52
CA PHE A 80 -2.86 4.99 -13.26
C PHE A 80 -2.94 4.12 -11.98
N VAL A 81 -3.46 4.66 -10.86
CA VAL A 81 -3.58 3.91 -9.61
C VAL A 81 -4.61 2.79 -9.74
N GLU A 82 -5.79 3.06 -10.31
CA GLU A 82 -6.85 2.07 -10.55
C GLU A 82 -6.34 0.93 -11.45
N ASP A 83 -5.68 1.26 -12.55
CA ASP A 83 -5.09 0.29 -13.48
C ASP A 83 -4.00 -0.54 -12.81
N THR A 84 -3.15 0.08 -11.99
CA THR A 84 -2.10 -0.62 -11.25
C THR A 84 -2.71 -1.63 -10.27
N ILE A 85 -3.80 -1.28 -9.58
CA ILE A 85 -4.53 -2.20 -8.69
C ILE A 85 -5.03 -3.42 -9.48
N HIS A 86 -5.68 -3.20 -10.61
CA HIS A 86 -6.20 -4.27 -11.44
C HIS A 86 -5.10 -5.16 -12.04
N ALA A 87 -4.02 -4.55 -12.54
CA ALA A 87 -2.89 -5.27 -13.11
C ALA A 87 -2.17 -6.12 -12.05
N LYS A 88 -1.85 -5.53 -10.89
CA LYS A 88 -1.14 -6.22 -9.81
C LYS A 88 -2.02 -7.23 -9.07
N ALA A 89 -3.34 -7.06 -9.03
CA ALA A 89 -4.26 -8.04 -8.47
C ALA A 89 -4.13 -9.44 -9.11
N SER A 90 -3.81 -9.48 -10.40
CA SER A 90 -3.65 -10.72 -11.16
C SER A 90 -2.35 -11.46 -10.83
N VAL A 91 -1.31 -10.73 -10.42
CA VAL A 91 0.05 -11.27 -10.18
C VAL A 91 0.36 -11.43 -8.68
N LEU A 92 -0.04 -10.46 -7.87
CA LEU A 92 0.30 -10.30 -6.45
C LEU A 92 -0.95 -10.33 -5.57
N GLY A 93 -1.94 -11.15 -5.93
CA GLY A 93 -3.23 -11.19 -5.22
C GLY A 93 -3.17 -11.55 -3.73
N SER A 94 -2.04 -12.07 -3.24
CA SER A 94 -1.81 -12.46 -1.84
C SER A 94 -0.77 -11.62 -1.10
N VAL A 95 0.03 -10.82 -1.80
CA VAL A 95 1.21 -10.12 -1.26
C VAL A 95 1.07 -8.62 -1.53
N PRO A 96 1.36 -7.74 -0.55
CA PRO A 96 1.37 -6.31 -0.80
C PRO A 96 2.44 -5.93 -1.82
N TYR A 97 2.18 -4.88 -2.59
CA TYR A 97 3.16 -4.28 -3.48
C TYR A 97 3.28 -2.79 -3.22
N ILE A 98 4.47 -2.23 -3.43
CA ILE A 98 4.74 -0.81 -3.25
C ILE A 98 4.14 -0.04 -4.43
N LEU A 99 3.32 0.97 -4.14
CA LEU A 99 2.80 1.93 -5.10
C LEU A 99 3.74 3.13 -5.21
N GLN A 100 4.16 3.68 -4.07
CA GLN A 100 5.12 4.78 -4.00
C GLN A 100 6.12 4.55 -2.88
N ALA A 101 7.39 4.69 -3.23
CA ALA A 101 8.51 4.52 -2.33
C ALA A 101 9.01 5.88 -1.84
N ASN A 102 9.58 5.92 -0.63
CA ASN A 102 10.20 7.12 -0.04
C ASN A 102 9.25 8.33 0.09
N VAL A 103 8.05 8.10 0.62
CA VAL A 103 7.10 9.18 0.94
C VAL A 103 7.57 9.97 2.17
N SER A 104 7.04 11.18 2.34
CA SER A 104 7.32 11.97 3.55
C SER A 104 6.80 11.25 4.80
N GLU A 105 7.49 11.42 5.93
CA GLU A 105 7.08 10.85 7.22
C GLU A 105 5.67 11.29 7.62
N ARG A 106 5.32 12.56 7.36
CA ARG A 106 3.98 13.09 7.61
C ARG A 106 2.91 12.32 6.82
N THR A 107 3.17 12.07 5.54
CA THR A 107 2.26 11.28 4.69
C THR A 107 2.16 9.85 5.19
N PHE A 108 3.30 9.23 5.54
CA PHE A 108 3.36 7.88 6.10
C PHE A 108 2.51 7.75 7.36
N LEU A 109 2.70 8.63 8.35
CA LEU A 109 1.97 8.59 9.62
C LEU A 109 0.46 8.78 9.41
N ARG A 110 0.06 9.70 8.52
CA ARG A 110 -1.34 9.91 8.18
C ARG A 110 -1.97 8.66 7.56
N LEU A 111 -1.31 8.08 6.56
CA LEU A 111 -1.80 6.86 5.91
C LEU A 111 -1.79 5.66 6.86
N LYS A 112 -0.84 5.60 7.80
CA LYS A 112 -0.79 4.55 8.83
C LYS A 112 -2.02 4.59 9.74
N MET A 113 -2.50 5.78 10.10
CA MET A 113 -3.74 5.92 10.87
C MET A 113 -4.99 5.50 10.09
N LEU A 114 -4.98 5.72 8.77
CA LEU A 114 -6.08 5.41 7.86
C LEU A 114 -6.07 3.95 7.36
N GLU A 115 -5.01 3.20 7.60
CA GLU A 115 -4.86 1.78 7.21
C GLU A 115 -6.00 0.91 7.78
N LYS A 116 -6.54 1.27 8.95
CA LYS A 116 -7.68 0.58 9.57
C LYS A 116 -9.01 0.80 8.82
N ASP A 117 -9.17 1.95 8.17
CA ASP A 117 -10.43 2.39 7.55
C ASP A 117 -10.49 1.97 6.07
N TRP A 118 -9.33 1.75 5.45
CA TRP A 118 -9.19 1.39 4.04
C TRP A 118 -8.61 -0.04 3.86
N PRO A 119 -9.47 -1.07 3.74
CA PRO A 119 -9.05 -2.41 3.36
C PRO A 119 -8.16 -2.41 2.11
N GLY A 120 -6.92 -2.82 2.27
CA GLY A 120 -5.95 -2.91 1.18
C GLY A 120 -4.94 -1.78 1.13
N LEU A 121 -5.09 -0.71 1.92
CA LEU A 121 -3.96 0.16 2.20
C LEU A 121 -2.90 -0.62 2.97
N HIS A 122 -1.64 -0.52 2.57
CA HIS A 122 -0.55 -1.13 3.28
C HIS A 122 0.60 -0.14 3.39
N VAL A 123 1.01 0.19 4.61
CA VAL A 123 2.10 1.16 4.82
C VAL A 123 3.21 0.50 5.60
N GLU A 124 4.42 0.52 5.04
CA GLU A 124 5.60 -0.13 5.61
C GLU A 124 6.77 0.84 5.74
N SER A 125 7.54 0.67 6.81
CA SER A 125 8.86 1.27 6.97
C SER A 125 9.92 0.27 6.52
N SER A 126 10.83 0.70 5.66
CA SER A 126 11.92 -0.11 5.14
C SER A 126 13.24 0.63 5.32
N VAL A 127 14.35 -0.08 5.19
CA VAL A 127 15.68 0.51 5.26
C VAL A 127 16.31 0.44 3.87
N ARG A 128 16.80 1.57 3.37
CA ARG A 128 17.55 1.63 2.12
C ARG A 128 19.01 1.94 2.39
N ARG A 129 19.89 1.45 1.52
CA ARG A 129 21.32 1.78 1.58
C ARG A 129 21.56 3.15 0.98
N HIS A 130 22.27 4.01 1.70
CA HIS A 130 22.77 5.29 1.23
C HIS A 130 24.29 5.26 1.15
N TYR A 131 24.83 5.81 0.06
CA TYR A 131 26.25 5.99 -0.18
C TYR A 131 26.48 7.51 -0.24
N PRO A 132 27.15 8.10 0.78
CA PRO A 132 27.42 9.53 0.83
C PRO A 132 28.28 10.05 -0.33
#